data_AF-A0A7K4BGV2-F1
#
_entry.id   AF-A0A7K4BGV2-F1
#
_cell.length_a   1.000
_cell.length_b   1.000
_cell.length_c   1.000
_cell.angle_alpha   90.00
_cell.angle_beta   90.00
_cell.angle_gamma   90.00
#
_symmetry.space_group_name_H-M   'P 1'
#
loop_
_entity.id
_entity.type
_entity.pdbx_description
1 polymer ?
#
loop_
_entity_poly.entity_id
_entity_poly.type
_entity_poly.pdbx_seq_one_letter_code
_entity_poly.pdbx_strand_id
1 'polypeptide(L)' 'LVRARIRTPTLANVPALVKMLPGAQLADVPVVVLSIDPCISCTER' A
#
# COMPACT_ATOMS: atom_id res chain seq x y z
N LEU A 1 -2.92 27.01 12.26
CA LEU A 1 -2.49 26.16 11.11
C LEU A 1 -3.64 25.24 10.74
N VAL A 2 -4.18 25.37 9.53
CA VAL A 2 -5.27 24.51 9.03
C VAL A 2 -4.70 23.11 8.74
N ARG A 3 -5.36 22.05 9.22
CA ARG A 3 -4.91 20.66 9.00
C ARG A 3 -5.04 20.32 7.50
N ALA A 4 -3.92 20.20 6.80
CA ALA A 4 -3.90 19.72 5.42
C ALA A 4 -3.94 18.19 5.39
N ARG A 5 -4.96 17.61 4.74
CA ARG A 5 -5.02 16.16 4.47
C ARG A 5 -4.53 15.90 3.05
N ILE A 6 -3.33 15.36 2.94
CA ILE A 6 -2.76 14.94 1.65
C ILE A 6 -3.13 13.47 1.45
N ARG A 7 -3.92 13.17 0.40
CA ARG A 7 -4.22 11.79 0.03
C ARG A 7 -3.07 11.23 -0.79
N THR A 8 -2.35 10.27 -0.23
CA THR A 8 -1.30 9.55 -0.95
C THR A 8 -1.95 8.54 -1.89
N PRO A 9 -1.48 8.43 -3.15
CA PRO A 9 -2.12 7.58 -4.17
C PRO A 9 -2.11 6.10 -3.75
N THR A 10 -1.08 5.68 -3.04
CA THR A 10 -0.92 4.33 -2.47
C THR A 10 -1.95 3.97 -1.41
N LEU A 11 -2.46 4.94 -0.64
CA LEU A 11 -3.47 4.68 0.41
C LEU A 11 -4.76 4.08 -0.16
N ALA A 12 -5.16 4.51 -1.37
CA ALA A 12 -6.33 3.99 -2.05
C ALA A 12 -6.13 2.55 -2.57
N ASN A 13 -4.88 2.14 -2.80
CA ASN A 13 -4.54 0.83 -3.34
C ASN A 13 -4.23 -0.23 -2.26
N VAL A 14 -4.06 0.16 -0.99
CA VAL A 14 -3.84 -0.81 0.11
C VAL A 14 -4.94 -1.90 0.19
N PRO A 15 -6.24 -1.59 0.06
CA PRO A 15 -7.28 -2.62 0.08
C PRO A 15 -7.19 -3.59 -1.11
N ALA A 16 -6.73 -3.11 -2.27
CA ALA A 16 -6.49 -3.95 -3.44
C ALA A 16 -5.27 -4.85 -3.22
N LEU A 17 -4.19 -4.31 -2.64
CA LEU A 17 -3.00 -5.07 -2.27
C LEU A 17 -3.35 -6.26 -1.36
N VAL A 18 -4.15 -6.03 -0.32
CA VAL A 18 -4.59 -7.09 0.61
C VAL A 18 -5.40 -8.18 -0.08
N LYS A 19 -6.13 -7.85 -1.15
CA LYS A 19 -6.89 -8.83 -1.96
C LYS A 19 -6.02 -9.61 -2.96
N MET A 20 -4.81 -9.13 -3.26
CA MET A 20 -3.88 -9.81 -4.18
C MET A 20 -2.97 -10.83 -3.47
N LEU A 21 -2.84 -10.73 -2.15
CA LEU A 21 -2.04 -11.64 -1.32
C LEU A 21 -2.62 -13.06 -1.12
N PRO A 22 -3.94 -13.29 -1.05
CA PRO A 22 -4.50 -14.64 -0.87
C PRO A 22 -4.21 -15.52 -2.08
N GLY A 23 -3.52 -16.64 -1.86
CA GLY A 23 -3.17 -17.60 -2.92
C GLY A 23 -1.81 -17.36 -3.59
N ALA A 24 -1.12 -16.26 -3.28
CA ALA A 24 0.27 -16.04 -3.69
C ALA A 24 1.24 -16.88 -2.84
N GLN A 25 2.36 -17.33 -3.43
CA GLN A 25 3.41 -17.98 -2.64
C GLN A 25 4.10 -16.92 -1.76
N LEU A 26 4.62 -17.33 -0.60
CA LEU A 26 5.29 -16.41 0.33
C LEU A 26 6.46 -15.64 -0.33
N ALA A 27 7.11 -16.26 -1.33
CA ALA A 27 8.17 -15.64 -2.13
C ALA A 27 7.67 -14.49 -3.02
N ASP A 28 6.40 -14.49 -3.43
CA ASP A 28 5.82 -13.48 -4.33
C ASP A 28 5.29 -12.26 -3.57
N VAL A 29 5.05 -12.40 -2.26
CA VAL A 29 4.57 -11.32 -1.39
C VAL A 29 5.41 -10.03 -1.53
N PRO A 30 6.75 -10.05 -1.41
CA PRO A 30 7.55 -8.84 -1.58
C PRO A 30 7.46 -8.24 -2.99
N VAL A 31 7.32 -9.08 -4.03
CA VAL A 31 7.18 -8.60 -5.42
C VAL A 31 5.86 -7.86 -5.60
N VAL A 32 4.77 -8.43 -5.08
CA VAL A 32 3.43 -7.81 -5.14
C VAL A 32 3.39 -6.51 -4.33
N VAL A 33 4.02 -6.48 -3.15
CA VAL A 33 4.12 -5.26 -2.33
C VAL A 33 4.94 -4.17 -3.05
N LEU A 34 6.10 -4.52 -3.61
CA LEU A 34 6.96 -3.58 -4.34
C LEU A 34 6.29 -3.03 -5.62
N SER A 35 5.40 -3.79 -6.26
CA SER A 35 4.71 -3.35 -7.48
C SER A 35 3.79 -2.13 -7.27
N ILE A 36 3.33 -1.92 -6.04
CA ILE A 36 2.49 -0.78 -5.64
C ILE A 36 3.33 0.27 -4.90
N ASP A 37 4.47 -0.12 -4.35
CA ASP A 37 5.36 0.70 -3.52
C ASP A 37 4.61 1.44 -2.39
N PRO A 38 4.00 0.71 -1.43
CA PRO A 38 3.36 1.35 -0.30
C PRO A 38 4.43 1.93 0.62
N CYS A 39 4.80 3.19 0.39
CA CYS A 39 5.66 3.91 1.31
C CYS A 39 4.95 4.04 2.68
N ILE A 40 5.49 3.35 3.69
CA ILE A 40 4.92 3.28 5.04
C ILE A 40 4.77 4.70 5.63
N SER A 41 5.74 5.58 5.36
CA SER A 41 5.70 7.00 5.79
C SER A 41 4.62 7.84 5.13
N CYS A 42 4.19 7.43 3.93
CA CYS A 42 3.06 8.04 3.24
C CYS A 42 1.71 7.53 3.74
N THR A 43 1.69 6.38 4.44
CA THR A 43 0.46 5.71 4.90
C THR A 43 0.21 5.81 6.41
N GLU A 44 1.18 6.27 7.23
CA GLU A 44 1.03 6.37 8.69
C GLU A 44 0.30 7.63 9.22
N ARG A 45 -0.07 8.55 8.32
CA ARG A 45 -0.61 9.89 8.62
C ARG A 45 -2.06 9.90 9.11
#